data_AF-A0A8S3A750-F1
#
_entry.id   AF-A0A8S3A750-F1
#
_cell.length_a   1.000
_cell.length_b   1.000
_cell.length_c   1.000
_cell.angle_alpha   90.00
_cell.angle_beta   90.00
_cell.angle_gamma   90.00
#
_symmetry.space_group_name_H-M   'P 1'
#
loop_
_entity.id
_entity.type
_entity.pdbx_description
1 polymer ?
#
loop_
_entity_poly.entity_id
_entity_poly.type
_entity_poly.pdbx_seq_one_letter_code
_entity_poly.pdbx_strand_id
1 'polypeptide(L)' 'NTVKKEYNVCRKGVAIIDMTSFTKYELKSANRSVVDFLQMLCATNIDKPIGTVVHTGMLNEQGGYENDCSVIRLGEYQ' A
#
# COMPACT_ATOMS: atom_id res chain seq x y z
N ASN A 1 -9.44 -14.16 -27.09
CA ASN A 1 -10.42 -14.97 -26.31
C ASN A 1 -9.94 -15.39 -24.92
N THR A 2 -8.63 -15.49 -24.63
CA THR A 2 -8.10 -15.90 -23.31
C THR A 2 -8.34 -14.89 -22.20
N VAL A 3 -7.94 -13.62 -22.38
CA VAL A 3 -8.15 -12.54 -21.38
C VAL A 3 -9.61 -12.41 -20.96
N LYS A 4 -10.55 -12.50 -21.91
CA LYS A 4 -12.00 -12.50 -21.62
C LYS A 4 -12.41 -13.68 -20.74
N LYS A 5 -11.86 -14.88 -20.96
CA LYS A 5 -12.14 -16.06 -20.11
C LYS A 5 -11.58 -15.86 -18.71
N GLU A 6 -10.32 -15.44 -18.58
CA GLU A 6 -9.66 -15.16 -17.30
C GLU A 6 -10.42 -14.11 -16.48
N TYR A 7 -10.80 -12.99 -17.10
CA TYR A 7 -11.64 -11.97 -16.47
C TYR A 7 -12.94 -12.54 -15.93
N ASN A 8 -13.66 -13.35 -16.73
CA ASN A 8 -14.94 -13.93 -16.31
C ASN A 8 -14.77 -14.91 -15.15
N VAL A 9 -13.71 -15.71 -15.13
CA VAL A 9 -13.41 -16.63 -14.03
C VAL A 9 -13.05 -15.86 -12.76
N CYS A 10 -12.19 -14.84 -12.85
CA CYS A 10 -11.85 -13.98 -11.72
C CYS A 10 -13.08 -13.29 -11.14
N ARG A 11 -13.99 -12.79 -11.99
CA ARG A 11 -15.19 -12.05 -11.56
C ARG A 11 -16.28 -12.91 -10.94
N LYS A 12 -16.41 -14.18 -11.35
CA LYS A 12 -17.53 -15.07 -11.01
C LYS A 12 -17.11 -16.32 -10.23
N GLY A 13 -15.81 -16.53 -10.02
CA GLY A 13 -15.24 -17.69 -9.35
C GLY A 13 -14.02 -17.28 -8.53
N VAL A 14 -12.95 -18.07 -8.62
CA VAL A 14 -11.69 -17.83 -7.91
C VAL A 14 -10.56 -17.78 -8.93
N ALA A 15 -9.65 -16.83 -8.76
CA ALA A 15 -8.42 -16.71 -9.54
C ALA A 15 -7.22 -16.57 -8.61
N ILE A 16 -6.07 -17.06 -9.08
CA ILE A 16 -4.77 -16.82 -8.45
C ILE A 16 -4.07 -15.76 -9.31
N ILE A 17 -3.58 -14.70 -8.66
CA ILE A 17 -2.86 -13.60 -9.31
C ILE A 17 -1.47 -13.55 -8.71
N ASP A 18 -0.45 -13.64 -9.55
CA ASP A 18 0.92 -13.41 -9.13
C ASP A 18 1.15 -11.89 -8.94
N MET A 19 1.37 -11.47 -7.70
CA MET A 19 1.70 -10.09 -7.33
C MET A 19 3.16 -9.95 -6.88
N THR A 20 4.03 -10.90 -7.23
CA THR A 20 5.44 -10.91 -6.82
C THR A 20 6.17 -9.66 -7.33
N SER A 21 5.82 -9.18 -8.53
CA SER A 21 6.42 -7.99 -9.16
C SER A 21 6.15 -6.67 -8.44
N PHE A 22 5.15 -6.60 -7.56
CA PHE A 22 4.90 -5.39 -6.77
C PHE A 22 6.07 -5.13 -5.84
N THR A 23 6.58 -3.91 -5.82
CA THR A 23 7.59 -3.51 -4.85
C THR A 23 7.00 -3.55 -3.44
N LYS A 24 7.73 -4.14 -2.49
CA LYS A 24 7.31 -4.30 -1.10
C LYS A 24 8.46 -3.81 -0.21
N TYR A 25 8.16 -2.84 0.65
CA TYR A 25 9.09 -2.34 1.65
C TYR A 25 8.56 -2.64 3.03
N GLU A 26 9.44 -3.10 3.92
CA GLU A 26 9.17 -3.21 5.34
C GLU A 26 9.97 -2.12 6.06
N LEU A 27 9.26 -1.26 6.79
CA LEU A 27 9.86 -0.17 7.55
C LEU A 27 9.67 -0.44 9.04
N LYS A 28 10.76 -0.35 9.80
CA LYS A 28 10.81 -0.61 11.24
C LYS A 28 11.56 0.52 11.93
N SER A 29 11.13 0.84 13.14
CA SER A 29 11.81 1.79 14.01
C SER A 29 11.52 1.47 15.47
N ALA A 30 12.50 1.73 16.33
CA ALA A 30 12.39 1.58 17.79
C ALA A 30 11.49 2.65 18.45
N ASN A 31 10.98 3.60 17.66
CA ASN A 31 10.14 4.70 18.08
C ASN A 31 9.19 5.09 16.93
N ARG A 32 8.55 6.26 17.06
CA ARG A 32 7.54 6.78 16.12
C ARG A 32 8.05 7.17 14.73
N SER A 33 9.36 7.20 14.48
CA SER A 33 9.93 7.80 13.26
C SER A 33 9.36 7.28 11.94
N VAL A 34 9.01 5.99 11.82
CA VAL A 34 8.37 5.47 10.60
C VAL A 34 6.98 6.08 10.37
N VAL A 35 6.18 6.21 11.43
CA VAL A 35 4.84 6.83 11.34
C VAL A 35 4.99 8.29 10.94
N ASP A 36 5.90 9.02 11.58
CA ASP A 36 6.11 10.45 11.31
C ASP A 36 6.62 10.68 9.88
N PHE A 37 7.55 9.84 9.41
CA PHE A 37 8.05 9.88 8.04
C PHE A 37 6.95 9.62 7.02
N LEU A 38 6.16 8.55 7.19
CA LEU A 38 5.08 8.22 6.28
C LEU A 38 3.94 9.25 6.33
N GLN A 39 3.70 9.86 7.49
CA GLN A 39 2.69 10.90 7.65
C GLN A 39 3.05 12.20 6.91
N MET A 40 4.34 12.49 6.80
CA MET A 40 4.87 13.59 5.97
C MET A 40 4.82 13.24 4.48
N LEU A 41 5.17 12.00 4.11
CA LEU A 41 5.32 11.59 2.72
C LEU A 41 3.98 11.32 2.00
N CYS A 42 2.99 10.78 2.73
CA CYS A 42 1.73 10.33 2.15
C CYS A 42 0.64 11.41 2.24
N ALA A 43 -0.21 11.49 1.22
CA ALA A 43 -1.32 12.44 1.16
C ALA A 43 -2.48 12.13 2.12
N THR A 44 -2.55 10.90 2.64
CA THR A 44 -3.61 10.44 3.56
C THR A 44 -3.06 10.30 4.98
N ASN A 45 -3.93 10.44 5.99
CA ASN A 45 -3.56 10.14 7.38
C ASN A 45 -3.17 8.66 7.54
N ILE A 46 -1.89 8.41 7.87
CA ILE A 46 -1.29 7.09 8.06
C ILE A 46 -1.30 6.65 9.52
N ASP A 47 -1.43 7.59 10.47
CA ASP A 47 -1.52 7.25 11.90
C ASP A 47 -2.90 6.67 12.24
N LYS A 48 -3.06 5.41 11.87
CA LYS A 48 -4.24 4.57 12.07
C LYS A 48 -3.85 3.36 12.93
N PRO A 49 -4.82 2.70 13.58
CA PRO A 49 -4.56 1.50 14.38
C PRO A 49 -3.84 0.39 13.59
N ILE A 50 -3.09 -0.46 14.31
CA ILE A 50 -2.48 -1.68 13.74
C ILE A 50 -3.56 -2.55 13.07
N GLY A 51 -3.21 -3.17 11.96
CA GLY A 51 -4.11 -3.95 11.10
C GLY A 51 -4.83 -3.11 10.03
N THR A 52 -4.68 -1.79 10.05
CA THR A 52 -5.25 -0.92 9.01
C THR A 52 -4.43 -0.98 7.72
N VAL A 53 -5.13 -1.02 6.58
CA VAL A 53 -4.58 -0.78 5.25
C VAL A 53 -5.07 0.58 4.75
N VAL A 54 -4.16 1.46 4.40
CA VAL A 54 -4.46 2.79 3.84
C VAL A 54 -3.93 2.84 2.42
N HIS A 55 -4.82 3.04 1.45
CA HIS A 55 -4.42 3.37 0.08
C HIS A 55 -4.19 4.88 0.00
N THR A 56 -3.02 5.29 -0.48
CA THR A 56 -2.60 6.70 -0.47
C THR A 56 -1.65 7.02 -1.62
N GLY A 57 -1.67 8.27 -2.07
CA GLY A 57 -0.60 8.84 -2.89
C GLY A 57 0.60 9.29 -2.08
N MET A 58 1.76 9.28 -2.71
CA MET A 58 2.96 10.05 -2.35
C MET A 58 3.11 11.17 -3.37
N LEU A 59 3.16 12.41 -2.89
CA LEU A 59 3.16 13.58 -3.76
C LEU A 59 4.53 14.27 -3.74
N ASN A 60 4.92 14.85 -4.86
CA ASN A 60 6.05 15.77 -4.91
C ASN A 60 5.68 17.17 -4.39
N GLU A 61 6.67 18.05 -4.32
CA GLU A 61 6.53 19.43 -3.82
C GLU A 61 5.53 20.28 -4.64
N GLN A 62 5.22 19.88 -5.87
CA GLN A 62 4.24 20.56 -6.74
C GLN A 62 2.82 19.97 -6.59
N GLY A 63 2.64 18.95 -5.73
CA GLY A 63 1.38 18.25 -5.54
C GLY A 63 1.07 17.18 -6.59
N GLY A 64 2.03 16.85 -7.46
CA GLY A 64 1.92 15.76 -8.44
C GLY A 64 2.16 14.39 -7.79
N TYR A 65 1.49 13.34 -8.28
CA TYR A 65 1.74 11.97 -7.83
C TYR A 65 3.12 11.47 -8.29
N GLU A 66 3.93 11.04 -7.34
CA GLU A 66 5.14 10.25 -7.60
C GLU A 66 4.85 8.76 -7.50
N ASN A 67 3.90 8.39 -6.64
CA ASN A 67 3.51 7.00 -6.42
C ASN A 67 2.12 6.90 -5.80
N ASP A 68 1.43 5.79 -6.04
CA ASP A 68 0.30 5.34 -5.25
C ASP A 68 0.63 3.98 -4.61
N CYS A 69 0.32 3.84 -3.32
CA CYS A 69 0.68 2.64 -2.59
C CYS A 69 -0.40 2.26 -1.57
N SER A 70 -0.24 1.06 -1.02
CA SER A 70 -0.98 0.62 0.16
C SER A 70 -0.01 0.55 1.34
N VAL A 71 -0.28 1.34 2.38
CA VAL A 71 0.46 1.31 3.64
C VAL A 71 -0.29 0.41 4.62
N ILE A 72 0.41 -0.56 5.19
CA ILE A 72 -0.15 -1.54 6.13
C ILE A 72 0.57 -1.38 7.47
N ARG A 73 -0.16 -1.07 8.54
CA ARG A 73 0.43 -1.01 9.89
C ARG A 73 0.44 -2.40 10.51
N LEU A 74 1.58 -3.06 10.51
CA LEU A 74 1.71 -4.46 10.96
C LEU A 74 1.93 -4.61 12.47
N GLY A 75 2.47 -3.60 13.15
CA GLY A 75 2.82 -3.71 14.56
C GLY A 75 3.22 -2.38 15.20
N GLU A 76 3.61 -2.47 16.48
CA GLU A 76 4.22 -1.37 17.21
C GLU A 76 5.71 -1.22 16.85
N TYR A 77 6.40 -0.33 17.54
CA TYR A 77 7.83 -0.09 17.39
C TYR A 77 8.66 -1.34 17.69
N GLN A 78 9.69 -1.58 16.88
CA GLN A 78 10.57 -2.74 16.93
C GLN A 78 12.04 -2.32 16.80
#